data_AF-A0A8S3IR82-F1
#
_entry.id   AF-A0A8S3IR82-F1
#
_cell.length_a   1.000
_cell.length_b   1.000
_cell.length_c   1.000
_cell.angle_alpha   90.00
_cell.angle_beta   90.00
_cell.angle_gamma   90.00
#
_symmetry.space_group_name_H-M   'P 1'
#
loop_
_entity.id
_entity.type
_entity.pdbx_description
1 polymer ?
#
loop_
_entity_poly.entity_id
_entity_poly.type
_entity_poly.pdbx_seq_one_letter_code
_entity_poly.pdbx_strand_id
1 'polypeptide(L)'
;SMEVNGVNRLFSRSERLYNVQYTHYIGDEHAKVFPKLSNDPPYKDISIVKIEDTNHFSKKMLHRLQKIAESLKKTKIDGKLGIRGSGQMMINFKYYDRQAIVRNKTNLDDMVRAVWAILKHKSASNSNPHHEWCSASYCGYLQALEK
;
A
#
# COMPACT_ATOMS: atom_id res chain seq x y z
N SER A 1 27.60 0.93 3.31
CA SER A 1 26.64 1.92 3.86
C SER A 1 26.53 1.68 5.35
N MET A 2 26.38 2.74 6.15
CA MET A 2 26.20 2.63 7.60
C MET A 2 24.99 1.76 7.96
N GLU A 3 23.88 1.88 7.22
CA GLU A 3 22.67 1.07 7.44
C GLU A 3 22.93 -0.42 7.23
N VAL A 4 23.61 -0.78 6.14
CA VAL A 4 23.96 -2.18 5.81
C VAL A 4 24.82 -2.79 6.92
N ASN A 5 25.83 -2.06 7.40
CA ASN A 5 26.69 -2.53 8.49
C ASN A 5 25.92 -2.66 9.80
N GLY A 6 24.99 -1.73 10.07
CA GLY A 6 24.12 -1.77 11.24
C GLY A 6 23.21 -2.99 11.25
N VAL A 7 22.55 -3.27 10.13
CA VAL A 7 21.65 -4.43 9.99
C VAL A 7 22.43 -5.74 10.08
N ASN A 8 23.58 -5.86 9.41
CA ASN A 8 24.42 -7.06 9.54
C ASN A 8 24.85 -7.29 11.00
N ARG A 9 25.31 -6.25 11.71
CA ARG A 9 25.64 -6.35 13.13
C ARG A 9 24.45 -6.78 13.97
N LEU A 10 23.24 -6.30 13.66
CA LEU A 10 22.03 -6.63 14.39
C LEU A 10 21.64 -8.10 14.21
N PHE A 11 21.74 -8.63 12.99
CA PHE A 11 21.46 -10.03 12.69
C PHE A 11 22.50 -10.97 13.32
N SER A 12 23.79 -10.70 13.15
CA SER A 12 24.84 -11.51 13.81
C SER A 12 24.71 -11.48 15.34
N ARG A 13 24.25 -10.35 15.91
CA ARG A 13 24.05 -10.23 17.36
C ARG A 13 22.85 -11.05 17.85
N SER A 14 21.77 -11.19 17.08
CA SER A 14 20.61 -11.95 17.54
C SER A 14 20.91 -13.43 17.68
N GLU A 15 21.66 -14.01 16.74
CA GLU A 15 22.10 -15.39 16.82
C GLU A 15 23.11 -15.57 17.96
N ARG A 16 24.14 -14.73 18.03
CA ARG A 16 25.20 -14.85 19.03
C ARG A 16 24.72 -14.69 20.48
N LEU A 17 23.80 -13.75 20.75
CA LEU A 17 23.38 -13.44 22.11
C LEU A 17 22.10 -14.17 22.54
N TYR A 18 21.23 -14.49 21.59
CA TYR A 18 19.89 -14.98 21.91
C TYR A 18 19.55 -16.29 21.19
N ASN A 19 20.43 -16.81 20.32
CA ASN A 19 20.17 -17.96 19.48
C ASN A 19 18.89 -17.82 18.64
N VAL A 20 18.63 -16.60 18.15
CA VAL A 20 17.45 -16.25 17.34
C VAL A 20 17.88 -15.77 15.96
N GLN A 21 17.16 -16.24 14.95
CA GLN A 21 17.35 -15.87 13.55
C GLN A 21 16.11 -15.13 13.03
N TYR A 22 16.33 -13.93 12.50
CA TYR A 22 15.28 -13.19 11.81
C TYR A 22 15.04 -13.76 10.42
N THR A 23 13.78 -14.00 10.07
CA THR A 23 13.40 -14.54 8.76
C THR A 23 12.80 -13.49 7.83
N HIS A 24 12.39 -12.34 8.37
CA HIS A 24 11.71 -11.27 7.64
C HIS A 24 12.42 -9.93 7.86
N TYR A 25 12.49 -9.12 6.80
CA TYR A 25 13.05 -7.78 6.81
C TYR A 25 12.01 -6.75 6.37
N ILE A 26 11.79 -5.74 7.20
CA ILE A 26 10.99 -4.55 6.89
C ILE A 26 11.96 -3.40 6.65
N GLY A 27 11.89 -2.78 5.47
CA GLY A 27 12.72 -1.63 5.14
C GLY A 27 12.41 -1.03 3.79
N ASP A 28 12.97 0.16 3.56
CA ASP A 28 12.70 0.97 2.37
C ASP A 28 13.07 0.24 1.06
N GLU A 29 12.38 0.57 -0.03
CA GLU A 29 12.65 0.07 -1.38
C GLU A 29 14.01 0.53 -1.91
N HIS A 30 14.49 1.69 -1.46
CA HIS A 30 15.78 2.24 -1.86
C HIS A 30 16.96 1.80 -0.97
N ALA A 31 16.70 1.02 0.08
CA ALA A 31 17.75 0.54 0.97
C ALA A 31 18.59 -0.53 0.28
N LYS A 32 19.91 -0.30 0.16
CA LYS A 32 20.90 -1.31 -0.28
C LYS A 32 21.01 -2.51 0.67
N VAL A 33 20.26 -2.49 1.77
CA VAL A 33 20.23 -3.50 2.83
C VAL A 33 19.68 -4.82 2.32
N PHE A 34 18.49 -4.84 1.72
CA PHE A 34 17.88 -6.11 1.30
C PHE A 34 18.69 -6.86 0.24
N PRO A 35 19.20 -6.22 -0.84
CA PRO A 35 20.09 -6.89 -1.77
C PRO A 35 21.33 -7.49 -1.10
N LYS A 36 21.88 -6.83 -0.08
CA LYS A 36 23.01 -7.37 0.68
C LYS A 36 22.60 -8.58 1.54
N LEU A 37 21.49 -8.49 2.26
CA LEU A 37 20.94 -9.63 3.04
C LEU A 37 20.59 -10.83 2.17
N SER A 38 20.19 -10.59 0.91
CA SER A 38 19.87 -11.64 -0.06
C SER A 38 21.13 -12.28 -0.67
N ASN A 39 22.14 -11.47 -1.02
CA ASN A 39 23.35 -11.95 -1.69
C ASN A 39 24.40 -12.50 -0.72
N ASP A 40 24.36 -12.04 0.53
CA ASP A 40 25.28 -12.42 1.61
C ASP A 40 24.43 -12.65 2.88
N PRO A 41 23.75 -13.81 2.96
CA PRO A 41 22.84 -14.09 4.05
C PRO A 41 23.55 -14.09 5.41
N PRO A 42 22.98 -13.44 6.43
CA PRO A 42 23.60 -13.34 7.74
C PRO A 42 23.55 -14.64 8.55
N TYR A 43 22.74 -15.61 8.12
CA TYR A 43 22.57 -16.92 8.76
C TYR A 43 22.80 -18.03 7.74
N LYS A 44 23.25 -19.18 8.24
CA LYS A 44 23.37 -20.39 7.43
C LYS A 44 21.99 -20.98 7.14
N ASP A 45 21.75 -21.40 5.90
CA ASP A 45 20.54 -22.13 5.46
C ASP A 45 19.21 -21.36 5.62
N ILE A 46 19.24 -20.04 5.82
CA ILE A 46 18.04 -19.19 5.91
C ILE A 46 18.07 -18.08 4.87
N SER A 47 16.99 -17.97 4.11
CA SER A 47 16.73 -16.82 3.24
C SER A 47 15.89 -15.78 3.95
N ILE A 48 16.30 -14.51 3.86
CA ILE A 48 15.54 -13.39 4.42
C ILE A 48 14.45 -12.98 3.43
N VAL A 49 13.20 -12.94 3.90
CA VAL A 49 12.06 -12.47 3.10
C VAL A 49 11.87 -10.97 3.32
N LYS A 50 11.89 -10.18 2.25
CA LYS A 50 11.45 -8.78 2.34
C LYS A 50 9.94 -8.73 2.45
N ILE A 51 9.45 -8.02 3.46
CA ILE A 51 8.04 -7.67 3.58
C ILE A 51 7.88 -6.16 3.46
N GLU A 52 6.82 -5.76 2.77
CA GLU A 52 6.52 -4.35 2.52
C GLU A 52 5.69 -3.79 3.69
N ASP A 53 6.08 -2.61 4.17
CA ASP A 53 5.29 -1.95 5.21
C ASP A 53 4.05 -1.26 4.59
N THR A 54 2.98 -1.13 5.37
CA THR A 54 1.72 -0.55 4.89
C THR A 54 1.85 0.92 4.49
N ASN A 55 2.76 1.69 5.11
CA ASN A 55 3.00 3.08 4.75
C ASN A 55 3.67 3.18 3.37
N HIS A 56 4.64 2.31 3.09
CA HIS A 56 5.34 2.21 1.83
C HIS A 56 4.39 1.76 0.72
N PHE A 57 3.61 0.71 0.96
CA PHE A 57 2.55 0.28 0.04
C PHE A 57 1.61 1.45 -0.32
N SER A 58 1.15 2.20 0.68
CA SER A 58 0.24 3.33 0.47
C SER A 58 0.92 4.47 -0.32
N LYS A 59 2.18 4.79 -0.02
CA LYS A 59 2.97 5.78 -0.79
C LYS A 59 3.14 5.33 -2.24
N LYS A 60 3.39 4.05 -2.47
CA LYS A 60 3.53 3.46 -3.81
C LYS A 60 2.25 3.60 -4.62
N MET A 61 1.08 3.40 -4.00
CA MET A 61 -0.22 3.68 -4.62
C MET A 61 -0.36 5.15 -5.01
N LEU A 62 -0.09 6.08 -4.08
CA LEU A 62 -0.16 7.52 -4.35
C LEU A 62 0.76 7.90 -5.53
N HIS A 63 2.00 7.41 -5.53
CA HIS A 63 2.96 7.67 -6.60
C HIS A 63 2.47 7.14 -7.96
N ARG A 64 1.84 5.95 -8.00
CA ARG A 64 1.23 5.41 -9.22
C ARG A 64 0.10 6.30 -9.73
N LEU A 65 -0.79 6.77 -8.85
CA LEU A 65 -1.87 7.69 -9.22
C LEU A 65 -1.31 9.02 -9.76
N GLN A 66 -0.29 9.58 -9.11
CA GLN A 66 0.38 10.80 -9.55
C GLN A 66 1.02 10.63 -10.93
N LYS A 67 1.67 9.48 -11.18
CA LYS A 67 2.27 9.17 -12.49
C LYS A 67 1.21 9.08 -13.60
N ILE A 68 0.04 8.50 -13.31
CA ILE A 68 -1.10 8.46 -14.24
C ILE A 68 -1.64 9.88 -14.48
N ALA A 69 -1.83 10.68 -13.43
CA ALA A 69 -2.30 12.05 -13.57
C ALA A 69 -1.34 12.89 -14.43
N GLU A 70 -0.04 12.71 -14.27
CA GLU A 70 0.98 13.39 -15.08
C GLU A 70 0.99 12.90 -16.53
N SER A 71 0.84 11.60 -16.78
CA SER A 71 0.77 11.07 -18.15
C SER A 71 -0.46 11.55 -18.91
N LEU A 72 -1.56 11.84 -18.20
CA LEU A 72 -2.81 12.34 -18.77
C LEU A 72 -2.88 13.87 -18.87
N LYS A 73 -1.86 14.60 -18.43
CA LYS A 73 -1.88 16.06 -18.32
C LYS A 73 -2.14 16.80 -19.63
N LYS A 74 -1.80 16.20 -20.78
CA LYS A 74 -2.05 16.75 -22.13
C LYS A 74 -3.24 16.09 -22.84
N THR A 75 -3.92 15.16 -22.18
CA THR A 75 -5.09 14.44 -22.72
C THR A 75 -6.36 15.22 -22.39
N LYS A 76 -7.31 15.30 -23.33
CA LYS A 76 -8.64 15.84 -23.04
C LYS A 76 -9.50 14.75 -22.38
N ILE A 77 -10.03 15.05 -21.20
CA ILE A 77 -10.97 14.24 -20.43
C ILE A 77 -12.20 15.11 -20.22
N ASP A 78 -13.35 14.67 -20.72
CA ASP A 78 -14.62 15.43 -20.69
C ASP A 78 -14.48 16.86 -21.23
N GLY A 79 -13.75 17.01 -22.33
CA GLY A 79 -13.48 18.29 -22.98
C GLY A 79 -12.46 19.18 -22.25
N LYS A 80 -11.95 18.78 -21.07
CA LYS A 80 -10.97 19.52 -20.28
C LYS A 80 -9.60 18.86 -20.33
N LEU A 81 -8.54 19.66 -20.27
CA LEU A 81 -7.17 19.15 -20.32
C LEU A 81 -6.72 18.59 -18.96
N GLY A 82 -6.36 17.30 -18.95
CA GLY A 82 -5.87 16.55 -17.80
C GLY A 82 -6.88 16.32 -16.69
N ILE A 83 -6.42 15.72 -15.58
CA ILE A 83 -7.22 15.49 -14.38
C ILE A 83 -6.95 16.61 -13.36
N ARG A 84 -7.62 17.76 -13.51
CA ARG A 84 -7.47 18.90 -12.58
C ARG A 84 -8.10 18.62 -11.22
N GLY A 85 -7.50 19.14 -10.14
CA GLY A 85 -8.06 19.06 -8.78
C GLY A 85 -8.00 17.68 -8.12
N SER A 86 -7.31 16.70 -8.72
CA SER A 86 -7.23 15.32 -8.22
C SER A 86 -6.26 15.11 -7.05
N GLY A 87 -5.43 16.10 -6.71
CA GLY A 87 -4.41 15.99 -5.66
C GLY A 87 -4.96 15.50 -4.32
N GLN A 88 -6.03 16.15 -3.83
CA GLN A 88 -6.66 15.76 -2.57
C GLN A 88 -7.33 14.38 -2.66
N MET A 89 -7.94 14.05 -3.80
CA MET A 89 -8.53 12.72 -4.03
C MET A 89 -7.48 11.62 -3.94
N MET A 90 -6.31 11.79 -4.59
CA MET A 90 -5.23 10.80 -4.54
C MET A 90 -4.67 10.64 -3.12
N ILE A 91 -4.53 11.75 -2.38
CA ILE A 91 -4.11 11.73 -0.98
C ILE A 91 -5.14 10.97 -0.13
N ASN A 92 -6.43 11.21 -0.33
CA ASN A 92 -7.50 10.50 0.38
C ASN A 92 -7.49 8.99 0.05
N PHE A 93 -7.31 8.63 -1.22
CA PHE A 93 -7.15 7.24 -1.66
C PHE A 93 -6.04 6.52 -0.90
N LYS A 94 -4.85 7.13 -0.83
CA LYS A 94 -3.74 6.61 -0.04
C LYS A 94 -4.14 6.31 1.41
N TYR A 95 -4.88 7.22 2.05
CA TYR A 95 -5.31 7.05 3.43
C TYR A 95 -6.35 5.93 3.57
N TYR A 96 -7.32 5.85 2.66
CA TYR A 96 -8.35 4.82 2.70
C TYR A 96 -7.77 3.43 2.45
N ASP A 97 -6.88 3.28 1.46
CA ASP A 97 -6.23 1.99 1.17
C ASP A 97 -5.42 1.50 2.36
N ARG A 98 -4.67 2.40 3.02
CA ARG A 98 -3.95 2.08 4.26
C ARG A 98 -4.90 1.55 5.33
N GLN A 99 -6.03 2.23 5.53
CA GLN A 99 -7.00 1.84 6.57
C GLN A 99 -7.71 0.53 6.23
N ALA A 100 -8.01 0.27 4.96
CA ALA A 100 -8.56 -1.00 4.50
C ALA A 100 -7.63 -2.17 4.84
N ILE A 101 -6.33 -2.01 4.63
CA ILE A 101 -5.34 -3.04 4.99
C ILE A 101 -5.23 -3.22 6.50
N VAL A 102 -5.08 -2.12 7.26
CA VAL A 102 -4.89 -2.18 8.72
C VAL A 102 -6.09 -2.80 9.42
N ARG A 103 -7.32 -2.47 8.99
CA ARG A 103 -8.56 -2.98 9.60
C ARG A 103 -8.82 -4.45 9.29
N ASN A 104 -8.28 -4.98 8.19
CA ASN A 104 -8.54 -6.34 7.71
C ASN A 104 -7.28 -7.22 7.72
N LYS A 105 -6.30 -6.93 8.57
CA LYS A 105 -4.98 -7.60 8.58
C LYS A 105 -5.03 -9.13 8.77
N THR A 106 -6.12 -9.66 9.33
CA THR A 106 -6.29 -11.09 9.63
C THR A 106 -7.16 -11.83 8.60
N ASN A 107 -7.77 -11.12 7.64
CA ASN A 107 -8.63 -11.72 6.62
C ASN A 107 -8.32 -11.12 5.25
N LEU A 108 -7.71 -11.93 4.38
CA LEU A 108 -7.32 -11.51 3.04
C LEU A 108 -8.52 -11.16 2.17
N ASP A 109 -9.60 -11.93 2.24
CA ASP A 109 -10.79 -11.69 1.42
C ASP A 109 -11.46 -10.37 1.79
N ASP A 110 -11.59 -10.09 3.09
CA ASP A 110 -12.14 -8.82 3.56
C ASP A 110 -11.22 -7.64 3.24
N MET A 111 -9.90 -7.84 3.29
CA MET A 111 -8.92 -6.84 2.87
C MET A 111 -9.09 -6.50 1.38
N VAL A 112 -9.16 -7.51 0.52
CA VAL A 112 -9.36 -7.35 -0.92
C VAL A 112 -10.68 -6.62 -1.16
N ARG A 113 -11.78 -7.07 -0.55
CA ARG A 113 -13.09 -6.40 -0.66
C ARG A 113 -13.03 -4.94 -0.23
N ALA A 114 -12.41 -4.65 0.91
CA ALA A 114 -12.31 -3.29 1.45
C ALA A 114 -11.49 -2.35 0.54
N VAL A 115 -10.38 -2.84 -0.03
CA VAL A 115 -9.58 -2.06 -0.98
C VAL A 115 -10.38 -1.79 -2.26
N TRP A 116 -11.04 -2.81 -2.82
CA TRP A 116 -11.84 -2.63 -4.01
C TRP A 116 -13.09 -1.77 -3.79
N ALA A 117 -13.69 -1.82 -2.59
CA ALA A 117 -14.82 -0.97 -2.24
C ALA A 117 -14.48 0.52 -2.39
N ILE A 118 -13.25 0.93 -2.06
CA ILE A 118 -12.78 2.31 -2.23
C ILE A 118 -12.80 2.70 -3.71
N LEU A 119 -12.24 1.84 -4.58
CA LEU A 119 -12.23 2.08 -6.02
C LEU A 119 -13.65 2.17 -6.58
N LYS A 120 -14.48 1.16 -6.29
CA LYS A 120 -15.87 1.06 -6.74
C LYS A 120 -16.70 2.27 -6.31
N HIS A 121 -16.61 2.64 -5.03
CA HIS A 121 -17.28 3.82 -4.49
C HIS A 121 -16.85 5.12 -5.19
N LYS A 122 -15.58 5.24 -5.56
CA LYS A 122 -15.03 6.45 -6.20
C LYS A 122 -15.25 6.50 -7.70
N SER A 123 -15.49 5.36 -8.36
CA SER A 123 -15.87 5.26 -9.77
C SER A 123 -17.39 5.25 -9.99
N ALA A 124 -18.17 5.23 -8.92
CA ALA A 124 -19.62 5.21 -8.96
C ALA A 124 -20.22 6.43 -9.68
N SER A 125 -21.31 6.20 -10.40
CA SER A 125 -22.15 7.23 -11.02
C SER A 125 -23.62 6.86 -10.89
N ASN A 126 -24.53 7.79 -11.19
CA ASN A 126 -25.97 7.51 -11.16
C ASN A 126 -26.36 6.36 -12.12
N SER A 127 -25.71 6.28 -13.29
CA SER A 127 -25.95 5.19 -14.25
C SER A 127 -25.27 3.89 -13.87
N ASN A 128 -24.24 3.96 -13.02
CA ASN A 128 -23.44 2.81 -12.63
C ASN A 128 -22.99 2.94 -11.16
N PRO A 129 -23.86 2.60 -10.19
CA PRO A 129 -23.69 3.01 -8.80
C PRO A 129 -22.54 2.32 -8.07
N HIS A 130 -22.12 1.11 -8.45
CA HIS A 130 -20.94 0.44 -7.86
C HIS A 130 -20.84 0.46 -6.31
N HIS A 131 -21.98 0.41 -5.61
CA HIS A 131 -22.04 0.50 -4.14
C HIS A 131 -22.18 -0.86 -3.44
N GLU A 132 -22.03 -1.97 -4.16
CA GLU A 132 -22.25 -3.33 -3.64
C GLU A 132 -21.31 -3.75 -2.50
N TRP A 133 -20.14 -3.13 -2.39
CA TRP A 133 -19.16 -3.39 -1.33
C TRP A 133 -19.01 -2.22 -0.34
N CYS A 134 -19.95 -1.27 -0.40
CA CYS A 134 -19.97 -0.14 0.52
C CYS A 134 -20.63 -0.52 1.86
N SER A 135 -20.45 0.35 2.86
CA SER A 135 -21.22 0.33 4.11
C SER A 135 -22.07 1.59 4.21
N ALA A 136 -23.30 1.48 4.71
CA ALA A 136 -24.15 2.62 5.02
C ALA A 136 -23.55 3.56 6.09
N SER A 137 -22.52 3.14 6.83
CA SER A 137 -21.80 4.05 7.75
C SER A 137 -21.13 5.24 7.05
N TYR A 138 -20.80 5.13 5.76
CA TYR A 138 -20.14 6.20 5.00
C TYR A 138 -20.72 6.43 3.60
N CYS A 139 -21.51 5.49 3.06
CA CYS A 139 -22.03 5.57 1.70
C CYS A 139 -23.41 6.24 1.70
N GLY A 140 -23.47 7.49 1.25
CA GLY A 140 -24.72 8.24 1.14
C GLY A 140 -25.78 7.59 0.25
N TYR A 141 -25.37 6.82 -0.78
CA TYR A 141 -26.30 6.06 -1.61
C TYR A 141 -27.02 4.97 -0.81
N LEU A 142 -26.27 4.15 -0.07
CA LEU A 142 -26.86 3.11 0.78
C LEU A 142 -27.71 3.72 1.91
N GLN A 143 -27.24 4.81 2.53
CA GLN A 143 -28.01 5.55 3.54
C GLN A 143 -29.35 6.07 3.01
N ALA A 144 -29.42 6.41 1.72
CA ALA A 144 -30.65 6.86 1.10
C ALA A 144 -31.62 5.72 0.78
N LEU A 145 -31.12 4.49 0.55
CA LEU A 145 -31.94 3.30 0.32
C LEU A 145 -32.52 2.69 1.61
N GLU A 146 -31.87 2.93 2.75
CA GLU A 146 -32.33 2.47 4.06
C GLU A 146 -33.45 3.35 4.67
N LYS A 147 -33.84 4.44 3.99
CA LYS A 147 -34.94 5.33 4.38
C LYS A 147 -36.19 5.06 3.58
#